data_AF-R7FHX5-F1
#
_entry.id   AF-R7FHX5-F1
#
_cell.length_a   1.000
_cell.length_b   1.000
_cell.length_c   1.000
_cell.angle_alpha   90.00
_cell.angle_beta   90.00
_cell.angle_gamma   90.00
#
_symmetry.space_group_name_H-M   'P 1'
#
loop_
_entity.id
_entity.type
_entity.pdbx_description
1 polymer ?
#
loop_
_entity_poly.entity_id
_entity_poly.type
_entity_poly.pdbx_seq_one_letter_code
_entity_poly.pdbx_strand_id
1 'polypeptide(L)'
;MKSEKGIIEIFVIGIVIILFIILFTAIGIMIKEEKDYGVKEGQVVDKDYRSAYTTMMSCGKSLIPQYHPESYRIQIQKEIDGKIKSIWVTVDRDTYHKINLGDYYNGME
;
A
#
# COMPACT_ATOMS: atom_id res chain seq x y z
N MET A 1 2.10 -23.73 40.43
CA MET A 1 2.18 -22.37 39.83
C MET A 1 3.34 -22.14 38.84
N LYS A 2 4.37 -23.01 38.71
CA LYS A 2 5.42 -22.84 37.68
C LYS A 2 5.08 -23.43 36.29
N SER A 3 4.22 -24.45 36.19
CA SER A 3 3.95 -25.13 34.90
C SER A 3 2.98 -24.37 33.99
N GLU A 4 1.95 -23.73 34.55
CA GLU A 4 0.96 -22.97 33.76
C GLU A 4 1.58 -21.77 33.04
N LYS A 5 2.53 -21.10 33.71
CA LYS A 5 3.22 -19.93 33.16
C LYS A 5 4.10 -20.30 31.94
N GLY A 6 4.80 -21.43 32.00
CA GLY A 6 5.63 -21.92 30.90
C GLY A 6 4.82 -22.38 29.67
N ILE A 7 3.63 -22.95 29.88
CA ILE A 7 2.72 -23.32 28.79
C ILE A 7 2.20 -22.07 28.07
N ILE A 8 1.82 -21.04 28.83
CA ILE A 8 1.37 -19.76 28.27
C ILE A 8 2.50 -19.09 27.47
N GLU A 9 3.73 -19.08 27.99
CA GLU A 9 4.90 -18.51 27.27
C GLU A 9 5.16 -19.21 25.93
N ILE A 10 5.12 -20.56 25.89
CA ILE A 10 5.28 -21.32 24.64
C ILE A 10 4.15 -21.01 23.66
N PHE A 11 2.91 -20.89 24.14
CA PHE A 11 1.75 -20.55 23.32
C PHE A 11 1.87 -19.13 22.73
N VAL A 12 2.30 -18.16 23.54
CA VAL A 12 2.55 -16.78 23.10
C VAL A 12 3.66 -16.73 22.04
N ILE A 13 4.77 -17.44 22.24
CA ILE A 13 5.86 -17.52 21.24
C ILE A 13 5.33 -18.09 19.92
N GLY A 14 4.51 -19.14 19.97
CA GLY A 14 3.87 -19.72 18.78
C GLY A 14 3.00 -18.71 18.03
N ILE A 15 2.17 -17.94 18.74
CA ILE A 15 1.35 -16.88 18.15
C ILE A 15 2.22 -15.81 17.50
N VAL A 16 3.28 -15.35 18.18
CA VAL A 16 4.18 -14.34 17.64
C VAL A 16 4.84 -14.82 16.35
N ILE A 17 5.29 -16.08 16.28
CA ILE A 17 5.86 -16.67 15.06
C ILE A 17 4.83 -16.69 13.92
N ILE A 18 3.59 -17.11 14.20
CA ILE A 18 2.51 -17.12 13.19
C ILE A 18 2.24 -15.70 12.66
N LEU A 19 2.18 -14.70 13.54
CA LEU A 19 2.01 -13.30 13.15
C LEU A 19 3.15 -12.80 12.27
N PHE A 20 4.39 -13.18 12.57
CA PHE A 20 5.53 -12.85 11.73
C PHE A 20 5.43 -13.51 10.35
N ILE A 21 5.05 -14.80 10.28
CA ILE A 21 4.87 -15.50 8.99
C ILE A 21 3.81 -14.79 8.14
N ILE A 22 2.67 -14.41 8.74
CA ILE A 22 1.60 -13.67 8.04
C ILE A 22 2.10 -12.31 7.55
N LEU A 23 2.86 -11.60 8.37
CA LEU A 23 3.44 -10.31 8.00
C LEU A 23 4.39 -10.45 6.80
N PHE A 24 5.30 -11.42 6.84
CA PHE A 24 6.26 -11.64 5.75
C PHE A 24 5.59 -12.11 4.46
N THR A 25 4.57 -12.97 4.54
CA THR A 25 3.83 -13.40 3.35
C THR A 25 3.06 -12.24 2.72
N ALA A 26 2.42 -11.38 3.51
CA ALA A 26 1.74 -10.18 3.02
C ALA A 26 2.70 -9.21 2.31
N ILE A 27 3.88 -8.96 2.89
CA ILE A 27 4.92 -8.13 2.26
C ILE A 27 5.40 -8.76 0.94
N GLY A 28 5.63 -10.08 0.94
CA GLY A 28 6.04 -10.82 -0.26
C GLY A 28 5.03 -10.73 -1.40
N ILE A 29 3.74 -10.81 -1.09
CA ILE A 29 2.66 -10.66 -2.08
C ILE A 29 2.67 -9.25 -2.67
N MET A 30 2.75 -8.19 -1.86
CA MET A 30 2.77 -6.81 -2.35
C MET A 30 3.95 -6.54 -3.29
N ILE A 31 5.16 -6.98 -2.91
CA ILE A 31 6.36 -6.83 -3.76
C ILE A 31 6.20 -7.60 -5.07
N LYS A 32 5.62 -8.80 -5.01
CA LYS A 32 5.38 -9.61 -6.20
C LYS A 32 4.37 -8.94 -7.13
N GLU A 33 3.26 -8.41 -6.62
CA GLU A 33 2.27 -7.69 -7.43
C GLU A 33 2.87 -6.49 -8.16
N GLU A 34 3.70 -5.70 -7.47
CA GLU A 34 4.36 -4.55 -8.08
C GLU A 34 5.35 -4.98 -9.18
N LYS A 35 6.12 -6.06 -8.94
CA LYS A 35 7.04 -6.62 -9.93
C LYS A 35 6.31 -7.24 -11.13
N ASP A 36 5.24 -7.96 -10.87
CA ASP A 36 4.43 -8.68 -11.86
C ASP A 36 3.60 -7.71 -12.74
N TYR A 37 3.39 -6.47 -12.31
CA TYR A 37 2.80 -5.41 -13.12
C TYR A 37 3.81 -4.82 -14.13
N GLY A 38 5.10 -4.84 -13.78
CA GLY A 38 6.19 -4.36 -14.63
C GLY A 38 6.16 -2.84 -14.81
N VAL A 39 6.29 -2.38 -16.05
CA VAL A 39 6.24 -0.93 -16.37
C VAL A 39 4.88 -0.36 -15.97
N LYS A 40 4.90 0.72 -15.18
CA LYS A 40 3.71 1.41 -14.66
C LYS A 40 3.06 2.25 -15.78
N GLU A 41 2.36 1.56 -16.66
CA GLU A 41 1.57 2.09 -17.77
C GLU A 41 0.21 1.37 -17.80
N GLY A 42 -0.78 1.93 -18.49
CA GLY A 42 -2.09 1.29 -18.66
C GLY A 42 -3.23 2.30 -18.72
N GLN A 43 -4.43 1.77 -18.94
CA GLN A 43 -5.64 2.58 -18.96
C GLN A 43 -5.97 3.05 -17.54
N VAL A 44 -6.25 4.34 -17.37
CA VAL A 44 -6.69 4.91 -16.10
C VAL A 44 -8.13 4.49 -15.84
N VAL A 45 -8.36 3.79 -14.74
CA VAL A 45 -9.69 3.28 -14.36
C VAL A 45 -10.25 3.99 -13.13
N ASP A 46 -9.39 4.60 -12.31
CA ASP A 46 -9.82 5.34 -11.12
C ASP A 46 -8.81 6.43 -10.71
N LYS A 47 -9.25 7.36 -9.85
CA LYS A 47 -8.47 8.50 -9.35
C LYS A 47 -8.78 8.75 -7.87
N ASP A 48 -7.75 8.84 -7.03
CA ASP A 48 -7.84 9.11 -5.58
C ASP A 48 -7.02 10.36 -5.25
N TYR A 49 -7.68 11.35 -4.64
CA TYR A 49 -7.03 12.57 -4.14
C TYR A 49 -7.16 12.63 -2.61
N ARG A 50 -6.04 12.89 -1.95
CA ARG A 50 -5.99 13.16 -0.51
C ARG A 50 -5.38 14.52 -0.28
N SER A 51 -6.15 15.41 0.34
CA SER A 51 -5.65 16.71 0.77
C SER A 51 -4.62 16.54 1.88
N ALA A 52 -3.71 17.51 2.02
CA ALA A 52 -2.75 17.52 3.13
C ALA A 52 -3.49 17.65 4.48
N TYR A 53 -3.04 16.91 5.48
CA TYR A 53 -3.59 16.97 6.83
C TYR A 53 -2.51 16.73 7.88
N THR A 54 -2.80 17.05 9.13
CA THR A 54 -1.89 16.79 10.25
C THR A 54 -2.62 15.94 11.28
N THR A 55 -2.00 14.84 11.70
CA THR A 55 -2.49 14.01 12.81
C THR A 55 -1.69 14.30 14.06
N MET A 56 -2.33 14.32 15.22
CA MET A 56 -1.64 14.48 16.51
C MET A 56 -1.39 13.09 17.09
N MET A 57 -0.12 12.67 17.17
CA MET A 57 0.26 11.43 17.82
C MET A 57 0.60 11.68 19.29
N SER A 58 -0.08 10.98 20.19
CA SER A 58 0.25 11.03 21.61
C SER A 58 1.48 10.16 21.91
N CYS A 59 2.47 10.73 22.59
CA CYS A 59 3.62 10.04 23.13
C CYS A 59 3.78 10.43 24.60
N GLY A 60 3.22 9.61 25.49
CA GLY A 60 3.18 9.91 26.93
C GLY A 60 2.36 11.16 27.24
N LYS A 61 3.01 12.23 27.69
CA LYS A 61 2.40 13.54 27.98
C LYS A 61 2.54 14.54 26.83
N SER A 62 3.23 14.17 25.75
CA SER A 62 3.52 15.05 24.62
C SER A 62 2.61 14.71 23.44
N LEU A 63 2.21 15.76 22.70
CA LEU A 63 1.53 15.62 21.41
C LEU A 63 2.51 15.99 20.30
N ILE A 64 2.78 15.02 19.42
CA ILE A 64 3.68 15.20 18.29
C ILE A 64 2.82 15.36 17.03
N PRO A 65 2.87 16.53 16.35
CA PRO A 65 2.20 16.69 15.08
C PRO A 65 2.92 15.85 14.01
N GLN A 66 2.15 15.09 13.25
CA GLN A 66 2.60 14.32 12.09
C GLN A 66 1.93 14.91 10.86
N TYR A 67 2.72 15.61 10.04
CA TYR A 67 2.27 16.19 8.79
C TYR A 67 2.20 15.13 7.70
N HIS A 68 1.06 15.04 7.03
CA HIS A 68 0.81 14.20 5.86
C HIS A 68 0.65 15.11 4.64
N PRO A 69 1.55 15.05 3.65
CA PRO A 69 1.45 15.87 2.44
C PRO A 69 0.23 15.46 1.60
N GLU A 70 -0.18 16.34 0.70
CA GLU A 70 -1.19 16.00 -0.32
C GLU A 70 -0.70 14.86 -1.21
N SER A 71 -1.63 14.02 -1.67
CA SER A 71 -1.33 12.86 -2.50
C SER A 71 -2.33 12.75 -3.65
N TYR A 72 -1.79 12.56 -4.85
CA TYR A 72 -2.55 12.36 -6.08
C TYR A 72 -2.23 10.97 -6.61
N ARG A 73 -3.25 10.11 -6.72
CA ARG A 73 -3.07 8.73 -7.13
C ARG A 73 -4.03 8.39 -8.26
N ILE A 74 -3.54 7.64 -9.23
CA ILE A 74 -4.36 7.07 -10.31
C ILE A 74 -4.29 5.55 -10.24
N GLN A 75 -5.39 4.87 -10.52
CA GLN A 75 -5.39 3.44 -10.73
C GLN A 75 -5.26 3.18 -12.22
N ILE A 76 -4.22 2.44 -12.59
CA ILE A 76 -3.98 2.03 -13.98
C ILE A 76 -4.21 0.53 -14.11
N GLN A 77 -4.66 0.12 -15.29
CA GLN A 77 -4.98 -1.26 -15.61
C GLN A 77 -4.45 -1.64 -16.99
N LYS A 78 -3.85 -2.82 -17.10
CA LYS A 78 -3.47 -3.42 -18.38
C LYS A 78 -3.58 -4.94 -18.34
N GLU A 79 -3.68 -5.54 -19.51
CA GLU A 79 -3.67 -6.99 -19.65
C GLU A 79 -2.22 -7.50 -19.62
N ILE A 80 -1.94 -8.45 -18.72
CA ILE A 80 -0.65 -9.12 -18.58
C ILE A 80 -0.92 -10.62 -18.50
N ASP A 81 -0.39 -11.40 -19.44
CA ASP A 81 -0.59 -12.85 -19.54
C ASP A 81 -2.07 -13.27 -19.57
N GLY A 82 -2.91 -12.56 -20.33
CA GLY A 82 -4.35 -12.85 -20.44
C GLY A 82 -5.17 -12.49 -19.19
N LYS A 83 -4.57 -11.79 -18.22
CA LYS A 83 -5.25 -11.33 -17.01
C LYS A 83 -5.18 -9.82 -16.90
N ILE A 84 -6.33 -9.24 -16.61
CA ILE A 84 -6.42 -7.83 -16.28
C ILE A 84 -5.82 -7.61 -14.89
N LYS A 85 -4.73 -6.84 -14.80
CA LYS A 85 -4.11 -6.43 -13.53
C LYS A 85 -4.24 -4.93 -13.37
N SER A 86 -4.34 -4.46 -12.13
CA SER A 86 -4.38 -3.03 -11.81
C SER A 86 -3.41 -2.66 -10.70
N ILE A 87 -2.85 -1.46 -10.74
CA ILE A 87 -1.99 -0.92 -9.69
C ILE A 87 -2.30 0.56 -9.45
N TRP A 88 -2.14 1.01 -8.21
CA TRP A 88 -2.20 2.42 -7.86
C TRP A 88 -0.83 3.07 -8.03
N VAL A 89 -0.78 4.21 -8.72
CA VAL A 89 0.44 4.98 -8.96
C VAL A 89 0.25 6.39 -8.42
N THR A 90 1.21 6.85 -7.62
CA THR A 90 1.26 8.26 -7.20
C THR A 90 1.84 9.09 -8.34
N VAL A 91 1.14 10.15 -8.71
CA VAL A 91 1.52 11.09 -9.77
C VAL A 91 1.65 12.50 -9.20
N ASP A 92 2.24 13.42 -9.96
CA ASP A 92 2.22 14.83 -9.62
C ASP A 92 0.83 15.44 -9.85
N ARG A 93 0.63 16.64 -9.29
CA ARG A 93 -0.62 17.39 -9.37
C ARG A 93 -1.01 17.68 -10.82
N ASP A 94 -0.08 18.08 -11.67
CA ASP A 94 -0.40 18.48 -13.04
C ASP A 94 -0.84 17.28 -13.87
N THR A 95 -0.13 16.17 -13.76
CA THR A 95 -0.52 14.89 -14.38
C THR A 95 -1.90 14.46 -13.92
N TYR A 96 -2.18 14.51 -12.60
CA TYR A 96 -3.49 14.14 -12.07
C TYR A 96 -4.63 14.98 -12.63
N HIS A 97 -4.45 16.30 -12.78
CA HIS A 97 -5.52 17.17 -13.29
C HIS A 97 -5.69 17.08 -14.81
N LYS A 98 -4.66 16.69 -15.54
CA LYS A 98 -4.70 16.55 -17.00
C LYS A 98 -5.26 15.20 -17.46
N ILE A 99 -4.96 14.11 -16.74
CA ILE A 99 -5.34 12.76 -17.13
C ILE A 99 -6.79 12.44 -16.73
N ASN A 100 -7.56 11.88 -17.67
CA ASN A 100 -8.95 11.49 -17.48
C ASN A 100 -9.10 9.98 -17.31
N LEU A 101 -10.26 9.55 -16.82
CA LEU A 101 -10.64 8.13 -16.83
C LEU A 101 -10.74 7.65 -18.28
N GLY A 102 -10.16 6.49 -18.56
CA GLY A 102 -10.08 5.91 -19.90
C GLY A 102 -8.82 6.29 -20.68
N ASP A 103 -8.08 7.34 -20.27
CA ASP A 103 -6.82 7.71 -20.90
C ASP A 103 -5.74 6.65 -20.64
N TYR A 104 -4.75 6.57 -21.52
CA TYR A 104 -3.61 5.68 -21.34
C TYR A 104 -2.45 6.40 -20.66
N TYR A 105 -2.14 6.02 -19.43
CA TYR A 105 -1.04 6.57 -18.67
C TYR A 105 0.30 5.99 -19.14
N ASN A 106 1.28 6.88 -19.36
CA ASN A 106 2.68 6.53 -19.64
C ASN A 106 2.88 5.60 -20.85
N GLY A 107 1.95 5.64 -21.81
CA GLY A 107 2.17 5.03 -23.13
C GLY A 107 3.23 5.82 -23.87
N MET A 108 4.25 5.14 -24.37
CA MET A 108 5.14 5.76 -25.35
C MET A 108 4.31 6.07 -26.61
N GLU A 109 4.40 7.30 -27.11
CA GLU A 109 4.11 7.60 -28.52
C GLU A 109 5.04 6.80 -29.44
#